data_AF-A0A3B5B6E6-F1
#
_entry.id   AF-A0A3B5B6E6-F1
#
_cell.length_a   1.000
_cell.length_b   1.000
_cell.length_c   1.000
_cell.angle_alpha   90.00
_cell.angle_beta   90.00
_cell.angle_gamma   90.00
#
_symmetry.space_group_name_H-M   'P 1'
#
loop_
_entity.id
_entity.type
_entity.pdbx_description
1 polymer ?
#
loop_
_entity_poly.entity_id
_entity_poly.type
_entity_poly.pdbx_seq_one_letter_code
_entity_poly.pdbx_strand_id
1 'polypeptide(L)'
;MLLWQRCGHSTRDFTSSRLSCSIRHQTIMANYREAPLASRPETLSPDYYDVSPEKRRLQEARAAIRANLKRQYQLKISNPFTPTEQIEDPAITRWVYARANIYPHFRPTYKTSLLGGLFLIAPVIILYWTFKSDRDKKEAQIKAGTLNRNFSLSS
;
A
#
# COMPACT_ATOMS: atom_id res chain seq x y z
N MET A 1 43.48 6.20 49.67
CA MET A 1 43.70 5.54 50.97
C MET A 1 43.22 6.53 52.03
N LEU A 2 42.22 6.11 52.84
CA LEU A 2 41.67 6.77 54.03
C LEU A 2 40.76 7.99 53.75
N LEU A 3 39.43 7.80 53.84
CA LEU A 3 38.57 8.03 55.03
C LEU A 3 38.45 9.54 55.32
N TRP A 4 37.30 10.18 55.51
CA TRP A 4 35.99 9.76 55.99
C TRP A 4 35.11 11.01 55.88
N GLN A 5 33.92 10.96 55.27
CA GLN A 5 32.97 12.08 55.36
C GLN A 5 31.78 11.59 56.18
N ARG A 6 31.76 12.05 57.42
CA ARG A 6 30.88 11.60 58.50
C ARG A 6 29.48 12.17 58.28
N CYS A 7 28.49 11.28 58.42
CA CYS A 7 27.07 11.57 58.54
C CYS A 7 26.78 12.67 59.56
N GLY A 8 25.91 13.62 59.17
CA GLY A 8 25.12 14.45 60.07
C GLY A 8 23.65 14.25 59.75
N HIS A 9 22.98 13.36 60.50
CA HIS A 9 21.53 13.22 60.51
C HIS A 9 20.95 14.42 61.26
N SER A 10 20.16 15.27 60.58
CA SER A 10 19.20 16.15 61.24
C SER A 10 17.80 15.74 60.81
N THR A 11 17.10 15.15 61.77
CA THR A 11 15.67 14.84 61.70
C THR A 11 14.84 16.11 61.77
N ARG A 12 13.55 15.99 61.39
CA ARG A 12 12.44 16.97 61.51
C ARG A 12 12.28 17.84 60.25
N ASP A 13 11.16 17.94 59.55
CA ASP A 13 9.76 17.71 59.95
C ASP A 13 8.89 17.23 58.78
N PHE A 14 7.99 16.32 59.15
CA PHE A 14 6.90 15.79 58.37
C PHE A 14 5.82 16.90 58.27
N THR A 15 5.81 17.67 57.18
CA THR A 15 4.65 18.52 56.87
C THR A 15 4.02 18.06 55.56
N SER A 16 2.86 17.44 55.76
CA SER A 16 1.88 17.03 54.78
C SER A 16 1.44 18.22 53.92
N SER A 17 2.11 18.41 52.78
CA SER A 17 1.54 19.16 51.66
C SER A 17 0.94 18.15 50.69
N ARG A 18 -0.38 17.96 50.79
CA ARG A 18 -1.21 17.31 49.78
C ARG A 18 -1.02 18.04 48.45
N LEU A 19 -0.05 17.59 47.66
CA LEU A 19 -0.04 17.85 46.22
C LEU A 19 -1.19 17.02 45.67
N SER A 20 -2.35 17.67 45.55
CA SER A 20 -3.42 17.24 44.64
C SER A 20 -2.82 17.25 43.23
N CYS A 21 -2.16 16.16 42.88
CA CYS A 21 -1.83 15.84 41.50
C CYS A 21 -3.17 15.49 40.85
N SER A 22 -3.88 16.52 40.37
CA SER A 22 -4.89 16.30 39.34
C SER A 22 -4.14 15.80 38.12
N ILE A 23 -3.92 14.48 38.06
CA ILE A 23 -3.62 13.77 36.83
C ILE A 23 -4.88 13.95 35.99
N ARG A 24 -4.93 15.06 35.28
CA ARG A 24 -5.82 15.22 34.14
C ARG A 24 -5.32 14.18 33.15
N HIS A 25 -5.87 12.96 33.23
CA HIS A 25 -5.79 11.99 32.14
C HIS A 25 -6.51 12.63 30.95
N GLN A 26 -5.82 13.53 30.27
CA GLN A 26 -6.20 13.99 28.96
C GLN A 26 -5.79 12.85 28.04
N THR A 27 -6.69 11.87 27.90
CA THR A 27 -6.64 10.88 26.83
C THR A 27 -6.87 11.64 25.52
N ILE A 28 -5.83 12.29 25.01
CA ILE A 28 -5.78 12.76 23.64
C ILE A 28 -5.69 11.50 22.79
N MET A 29 -6.84 10.97 22.38
CA MET A 29 -6.88 9.96 21.33
C MET A 29 -6.24 10.58 20.08
N ALA A 30 -5.17 9.97 19.57
CA ALA A 30 -4.49 10.46 18.39
C ALA A 30 -5.46 10.47 17.19
N ASN A 31 -5.55 11.59 16.47
CA ASN A 31 -6.39 11.68 15.27
C ASN A 31 -5.88 10.70 14.20
N TYR A 32 -6.80 9.90 13.62
CA TYR A 32 -6.45 8.94 12.58
C TYR A 32 -6.04 9.65 11.28
N ARG A 33 -4.80 9.41 10.84
CA ARG A 33 -4.26 9.87 9.57
C ARG A 33 -4.36 8.74 8.54
N GLU A 34 -5.09 9.02 7.47
CA GLU A 34 -5.20 8.12 6.33
C GLU A 34 -3.86 7.95 5.60
N ALA A 35 -3.62 6.74 5.10
CA ALA A 35 -2.48 6.42 4.25
C ALA A 35 -2.99 5.80 2.93
N PRO A 36 -2.23 5.85 1.83
CA PRO A 36 -2.68 5.31 0.54
C PRO A 36 -3.11 3.84 0.57
N LEU A 37 -2.54 3.06 1.50
CA LEU A 37 -2.86 1.63 1.70
C LEU A 37 -3.73 1.37 2.93
N ALA A 38 -3.99 2.38 3.76
CA ALA A 38 -4.81 2.26 4.97
C ALA A 38 -5.87 3.37 4.96
N SER A 39 -7.07 3.01 4.48
CA SER A 39 -8.22 3.90 4.44
C SER A 39 -8.80 4.10 5.84
N ARG A 40 -9.38 5.28 6.07
CA ARG A 40 -10.11 5.58 7.29
C ARG A 40 -11.28 4.61 7.48
N PRO A 41 -11.47 4.03 8.69
CA PRO A 41 -12.65 3.21 8.97
C PRO A 41 -13.93 4.04 8.82
N GLU A 42 -14.98 3.42 8.30
CA GLU A 42 -16.23 4.10 7.94
C GLU A 42 -16.88 4.80 9.14
N THR A 43 -16.85 4.17 10.33
CA THR A 43 -17.40 4.72 11.58
C THR A 43 -16.68 5.97 12.09
N LEU A 44 -15.42 6.19 11.69
CA LEU A 44 -14.67 7.39 12.07
C LEU A 44 -14.89 8.53 11.09
N SER A 45 -15.48 8.26 9.92
CA SER A 45 -15.76 9.30 8.94
C SER A 45 -16.92 10.18 9.44
N PRO A 46 -16.77 11.52 9.51
CA PRO A 46 -17.86 12.40 9.92
C PRO A 46 -19.03 12.34 8.93
N ASP A 47 -18.75 12.00 7.67
CA ASP A 47 -19.73 11.84 6.60
C ASP A 47 -20.73 10.72 6.82
N TYR A 48 -20.36 9.68 7.58
CA TYR A 48 -21.21 8.52 7.86
C TYR A 48 -22.46 8.90 8.68
N TYR A 49 -22.31 9.86 9.60
CA TYR A 49 -23.38 10.29 10.51
C TYR A 49 -24.26 11.40 9.94
N ASP A 50 -23.96 11.90 8.74
CA ASP A 50 -24.73 12.97 8.11
C ASP A 50 -26.06 12.42 7.54
N VAL A 51 -27.17 12.88 8.13
CA VAL A 51 -28.55 12.47 7.81
C VAL A 51 -29.24 13.36 6.77
N SER A 52 -28.46 14.12 5.98
CA SER A 52 -28.97 14.99 4.93
C SER A 52 -29.91 14.26 3.95
N PRO A 53 -31.00 14.92 3.50
CA PRO A 53 -32.00 14.29 2.62
C PRO A 53 -31.41 13.87 1.27
N GLU A 54 -30.44 14.61 0.74
CA GLU A 54 -29.75 14.27 -0.51
C GLU A 54 -28.93 12.98 -0.38
N LYS A 55 -28.19 12.79 0.73
CA LYS A 55 -27.45 11.54 0.97
C LYS A 55 -28.40 10.34 1.08
N ARG A 56 -29.55 10.50 1.74
CA ARG A 56 -30.59 9.45 1.79
C ARG A 56 -31.11 9.07 0.41
N ARG A 57 -31.44 10.06 -0.43
CA ARG A 57 -31.86 9.82 -1.84
C ARG A 57 -30.79 9.06 -2.63
N LEU A 58 -29.52 9.44 -2.49
CA LEU A 58 -28.41 8.75 -3.15
C LEU A 58 -28.22 7.32 -2.64
N GLN A 59 -28.37 7.09 -1.33
CA GLN A 59 -28.31 5.75 -0.73
C GLN A 59 -29.45 4.87 -1.22
N GLU A 60 -30.68 5.40 -1.26
CA GLU A 60 -31.86 4.73 -1.81
C GLU A 60 -31.68 4.38 -3.28
N ALA A 61 -31.17 5.32 -4.09
CA ALA A 61 -30.87 5.07 -5.51
C ALA A 61 -29.81 3.96 -5.69
N ARG A 62 -28.71 3.99 -4.92
CA ARG A 62 -27.68 2.93 -4.93
C ARG A 62 -28.24 1.58 -4.49
N ALA A 63 -29.09 1.57 -3.45
CA ALA A 63 -29.74 0.37 -2.93
C ALA A 63 -30.73 -0.21 -3.96
N ALA A 64 -31.50 0.63 -4.64
CA ALA A 64 -32.43 0.22 -5.70
C ALA A 64 -31.69 -0.42 -6.88
N ILE A 65 -30.58 0.17 -7.33
CA ILE A 65 -29.72 -0.41 -8.38
C ILE A 65 -29.17 -1.77 -7.92
N ARG A 66 -28.61 -1.84 -6.70
CA ARG A 66 -28.08 -3.08 -6.13
C ARG A 66 -29.16 -4.17 -6.03
N ALA A 67 -30.35 -3.82 -5.57
CA ALA A 67 -31.47 -4.74 -5.44
C ALA A 67 -31.92 -5.26 -6.81
N ASN A 68 -31.99 -4.41 -7.83
CA ASN A 68 -32.33 -4.80 -9.19
C ASN A 68 -31.29 -5.77 -9.78
N LEU A 69 -30.00 -5.43 -9.71
CA LEU A 69 -28.92 -6.30 -10.21
C LEU A 69 -28.90 -7.66 -9.48
N LYS A 70 -29.08 -7.65 -8.15
CA LYS A 70 -29.17 -8.88 -7.36
C LYS A 70 -30.37 -9.73 -7.77
N ARG A 71 -31.54 -9.12 -7.98
CA ARG A 71 -32.75 -9.82 -8.46
C ARG A 71 -32.51 -10.45 -9.83
N GLN A 72 -31.91 -9.73 -10.78
CA GLN A 72 -31.59 -10.26 -12.10
C GLN A 72 -30.67 -11.48 -12.02
N TYR A 73 -29.62 -11.41 -11.20
CA TYR A 73 -28.70 -12.52 -10.97
C TYR A 73 -29.41 -13.72 -10.30
N GLN A 74 -30.22 -13.46 -9.28
CA GLN A 74 -30.99 -14.50 -8.59
C GLN A 74 -31.96 -15.23 -9.51
N LEU A 75 -32.64 -14.52 -10.42
CA LEU A 75 -33.54 -15.14 -11.40
C LEU A 75 -32.80 -16.11 -12.33
N LYS A 76 -31.60 -15.74 -12.79
CA LYS A 76 -30.76 -16.60 -13.64
C LYS A 76 -30.33 -17.88 -12.92
N ILE A 77 -29.90 -17.79 -11.65
CA ILE A 77 -29.44 -18.96 -10.89
C ILE A 77 -30.59 -19.82 -10.34
N SER A 78 -31.77 -19.23 -10.10
CA SER A 78 -32.92 -19.95 -9.55
C SER A 78 -33.64 -20.86 -10.55
N ASN A 79 -33.42 -20.69 -11.86
CA ASN A 79 -34.12 -21.44 -12.89
C ASN A 79 -33.48 -22.84 -13.10
N PRO A 80 -34.23 -23.94 -12.90
CA PRO A 80 -33.70 -25.30 -13.01
C PRO A 80 -33.46 -25.76 -14.46
N PHE A 81 -34.01 -25.07 -15.46
CA PHE A 81 -33.86 -25.43 -16.88
C PHE A 81 -32.73 -24.68 -17.58
N THR A 82 -32.03 -23.81 -16.86
CA THR A 82 -30.88 -23.09 -17.40
C THR A 82 -29.72 -24.08 -17.52
N PRO A 83 -29.09 -24.22 -18.70
CA PRO A 83 -27.83 -24.97 -18.82
C PRO A 83 -26.82 -24.43 -17.81
N THR A 84 -25.92 -25.27 -17.31
CA THR A 84 -24.81 -24.90 -16.43
C THR A 84 -23.75 -24.06 -17.14
N GLU A 85 -24.17 -23.21 -18.07
CA GLU A 85 -23.33 -22.28 -18.79
C GLU A 85 -22.88 -21.15 -17.86
N GLN A 86 -21.74 -20.57 -18.18
CA GLN A 86 -21.18 -19.47 -17.42
C GLN A 86 -22.11 -18.25 -17.56
N ILE A 87 -22.68 -17.77 -16.45
CA ILE A 87 -23.50 -16.55 -16.45
C ILE A 87 -22.60 -15.38 -16.83
N GLU A 88 -22.79 -14.83 -18.03
CA GLU A 88 -22.02 -13.67 -18.48
C GLU A 88 -22.42 -12.41 -17.68
N ASP A 89 -21.46 -11.87 -16.95
CA ASP A 89 -21.58 -10.59 -16.25
C ASP A 89 -20.97 -9.47 -17.11
N PRO A 90 -21.81 -8.55 -17.65
CA PRO A 90 -21.31 -7.44 -18.46
C PRO A 90 -20.36 -6.52 -17.68
N ALA A 91 -20.41 -6.48 -16.34
CA ALA A 91 -19.48 -5.68 -15.55
C ALA A 91 -18.05 -6.23 -15.65
N ILE A 92 -17.87 -7.55 -15.58
CA ILE A 92 -16.57 -8.20 -15.74
C ILE A 92 -16.07 -8.03 -17.18
N THR A 93 -16.92 -8.27 -18.19
CA THR A 93 -16.54 -8.09 -19.60
C THR A 93 -16.08 -6.66 -19.86
N ARG A 94 -16.79 -5.64 -19.34
CA ARG A 94 -16.40 -4.23 -19.47
C ARG A 94 -15.11 -3.92 -18.74
N TRP A 95 -14.88 -4.51 -17.56
CA TRP A 95 -13.63 -4.33 -16.80
C TRP A 95 -12.42 -4.93 -17.54
N VAL A 96 -12.55 -6.14 -18.08
CA VAL A 96 -11.52 -6.77 -18.91
C VAL A 96 -11.28 -5.94 -20.16
N TYR A 97 -12.35 -5.51 -20.84
CA TYR A 97 -12.26 -4.66 -22.02
C TYR A 97 -11.53 -3.35 -21.73
N ALA A 98 -11.85 -2.66 -20.63
CA ALA A 98 -11.17 -1.42 -20.25
C ALA A 98 -9.66 -1.60 -20.01
N ARG A 99 -9.23 -2.77 -19.51
CA ARG A 99 -7.81 -3.09 -19.33
C ARG A 99 -7.11 -3.50 -20.62
N ALA A 100 -7.83 -4.12 -21.55
CA ALA A 100 -7.27 -4.51 -22.84
C ALA A 100 -7.23 -3.33 -23.83
N ASN A 101 -8.21 -2.43 -23.77
CA ASN A 101 -8.39 -1.34 -24.73
C ASN A 101 -7.62 -0.07 -24.33
N ILE A 102 -6.29 -0.18 -24.24
CA ILE A 102 -5.44 0.92 -23.75
C ILE A 102 -5.15 1.95 -24.86
N TYR A 103 -4.92 1.48 -26.09
CA TYR A 103 -4.36 2.31 -27.17
C TYR A 103 -5.29 3.45 -27.64
N PRO A 104 -6.62 3.29 -27.78
CA PRO A 104 -7.49 4.37 -28.23
C PRO A 104 -7.55 5.57 -27.29
N HIS A 105 -7.25 5.37 -26.00
CA HIS A 105 -7.26 6.42 -24.99
C HIS A 105 -5.84 6.93 -24.66
N PHE A 106 -4.80 6.34 -25.27
CA PHE A 106 -3.42 6.77 -25.08
C PHE A 106 -3.15 8.10 -25.79
N ARG A 107 -2.57 9.05 -25.07
CA ARG A 107 -2.14 10.34 -25.62
C ARG A 107 -0.62 10.45 -25.48
N PRO A 108 0.13 10.57 -26.59
CA PRO A 108 1.58 10.76 -26.52
C PRO A 108 1.88 12.17 -25.97
N THR A 109 2.21 12.24 -24.69
CA THR A 109 2.59 13.47 -23.98
C THR A 109 4.05 13.37 -23.50
N TYR A 110 4.67 14.51 -23.16
CA TYR A 110 6.04 14.49 -22.64
C TYR A 110 6.20 13.62 -21.37
N LYS A 111 5.19 13.60 -20.49
CA LYS A 111 5.20 12.79 -19.26
C LYS A 111 5.16 11.29 -19.58
N THR A 112 4.27 10.87 -20.49
CA THR A 112 4.14 9.46 -20.88
C THR A 112 5.38 8.97 -21.62
N SER A 113 5.96 9.80 -22.51
CA SER A 113 7.18 9.45 -23.23
C SER A 113 8.39 9.39 -22.29
N LEU A 114 8.50 10.30 -21.32
CA LEU A 114 9.57 10.27 -20.31
C LEU A 114 9.48 9.02 -19.42
N LEU A 115 8.28 8.69 -18.92
CA LEU A 115 8.06 7.48 -18.13
C LEU A 115 8.35 6.23 -18.95
N GLY A 116 7.86 6.16 -20.19
CA GLY A 116 8.14 5.05 -21.09
C GLY A 116 9.63 4.87 -21.36
N GLY A 117 10.34 5.94 -21.67
CA GLY A 117 11.79 5.91 -21.86
C GLY A 117 12.55 5.50 -20.59
N LEU A 118 12.17 6.04 -19.44
CA LEU A 118 12.80 5.70 -18.15
C LEU A 118 12.61 4.21 -17.81
N PHE A 119 11.40 3.67 -17.94
CA PHE A 119 11.13 2.28 -17.57
C PHE A 119 11.54 1.26 -18.63
N LEU A 120 11.67 1.66 -19.90
CA LEU A 120 12.11 0.76 -20.96
C LEU A 120 13.64 0.80 -21.16
N ILE A 121 14.20 2.00 -21.28
CA ILE A 121 15.60 2.19 -21.73
C ILE A 121 16.56 2.10 -20.54
N ALA A 122 16.21 2.70 -19.39
CA ALA A 122 17.10 2.70 -18.23
C ALA A 122 17.49 1.29 -17.75
N PRO A 123 16.58 0.31 -17.57
CA PRO A 123 16.99 -1.03 -17.14
C PRO A 123 17.91 -1.72 -18.17
N VAL A 124 17.70 -1.49 -19.47
CA VAL A 124 18.57 -2.06 -20.51
C VAL A 124 19.98 -1.47 -20.43
N ILE A 125 20.12 -0.15 -20.24
CA ILE A 125 21.42 0.50 -20.08
C ILE A 125 22.12 0.02 -18.82
N ILE A 126 21.39 -0.08 -17.70
CA ILE A 126 21.94 -0.56 -16.42
C ILE A 126 22.48 -1.99 -16.55
N LEU A 127 21.69 -2.89 -17.15
CA LEU A 127 22.11 -4.27 -17.37
C LEU A 127 23.29 -4.36 -18.34
N TYR A 128 23.27 -3.57 -19.42
CA TYR A 128 24.38 -3.49 -20.35
C TYR A 128 25.68 -3.10 -19.63
N TRP A 129 25.65 -2.03 -18.84
CA TRP A 129 26.84 -1.54 -18.16
C TRP A 129 27.35 -2.49 -17.08
N THR A 130 26.43 -3.12 -16.34
CA THR A 130 26.77 -4.14 -15.32
C THR A 130 27.46 -5.33 -15.98
N PHE A 131 26.83 -5.93 -16.99
CA PHE A 131 27.41 -7.08 -17.69
C PHE A 131 28.69 -6.72 -18.43
N LYS A 132 28.77 -5.53 -19.02
CA LYS A 132 29.98 -5.07 -19.70
C LYS A 132 31.15 -4.96 -18.72
N SER A 133 30.92 -4.32 -17.58
CA SER A 133 31.93 -4.15 -16.53
C SER A 133 32.40 -5.49 -15.97
N ASP A 134 31.50 -6.43 -15.72
CA ASP A 134 31.84 -7.74 -15.19
C ASP A 134 32.63 -8.60 -16.20
N ARG A 135 32.26 -8.52 -17.49
CA ARG A 135 33.01 -9.18 -18.56
C ARG A 135 34.42 -8.63 -18.69
N ASP A 136 34.57 -7.31 -18.70
CA ASP A 136 35.87 -6.67 -18.85
C ASP A 136 36.79 -6.98 -17.64
N LYS A 137 36.24 -6.96 -16.42
CA LYS A 137 36.97 -7.39 -15.21
C LYS A 137 37.39 -8.86 -15.29
N LYS A 138 36.49 -9.74 -15.71
CA LYS A 138 36.78 -11.18 -15.86
C LYS A 138 37.87 -11.42 -16.89
N GLU A 139 37.80 -10.77 -18.05
CA GLU A 139 38.83 -10.85 -19.09
C GLU A 139 40.19 -10.33 -18.61
N ALA A 140 40.20 -9.23 -17.85
CA ALA A 140 41.43 -8.71 -17.25
C ALA A 140 42.05 -9.71 -16.24
N GLN A 141 41.25 -10.35 -15.40
CA GLN A 141 41.72 -11.35 -14.44
C GLN A 141 42.22 -12.64 -15.12
N ILE A 142 41.62 -13.02 -16.25
CA ILE A 142 42.11 -14.13 -17.08
C ILE A 142 43.49 -13.78 -17.66
N LYS A 143 43.65 -12.58 -18.22
CA LYS A 143 44.93 -12.12 -18.78
C LYS A 143 46.03 -11.98 -17.73
N ALA A 144 45.67 -11.54 -16.52
CA ALA A 144 46.59 -11.44 -15.39
C ALA A 144 46.92 -12.79 -14.72
N GLY A 145 46.26 -13.88 -15.12
CA GLY A 145 46.43 -15.21 -14.51
C GLY A 145 45.92 -15.31 -13.06
N THR A 146 45.20 -14.30 -12.57
CA THR A 146 44.71 -14.23 -11.18
C THR A 146 43.39 -14.99 -10.99
N LEU A 147 42.65 -15.26 -12.07
CA LEU A 147 41.35 -15.94 -11.99
C LEU A 147 41.52 -17.45 -11.82
N ASN A 148 41.07 -18.00 -10.69
CA ASN A 148 41.08 -19.44 -10.44
C ASN A 148 39.97 -20.16 -11.24
N ARG A 149 40.34 -21.07 -12.16
CA ARG A 149 39.42 -21.83 -13.03
C ARG A 149 39.77 -23.33 -13.13
N ASN A 150 40.05 -23.97 -11.99
CA ASN A 150 40.58 -25.35 -11.95
C ASN A 150 39.78 -26.43 -12.70
N PHE A 151 38.45 -26.34 -12.80
CA PHE A 151 37.59 -27.40 -13.37
C PHE A 151 36.69 -26.94 -14.54
N SER A 152 37.02 -25.82 -15.21
CA SER A 152 36.24 -25.26 -16.31
C SER A 152 36.55 -25.95 -17.65
N LEU A 153 36.05 -27.18 -17.86
CA LEU A 153 36.32 -27.98 -19.07
C LEU A 153 35.38 -27.69 -20.25
N SER A 154 34.23 -27.06 -20.00
CA SER A 154 33.31 -26.60 -21.05
C SER A 154 33.60 -25.14 -21.40
N SER A 155 33.67 -24.85 -22.71
CA SER A 155 33.82 -23.48 -23.25
C SER A 155 32.64 -22.59 -22.90
#